data_AF-A0A7S0NB43-F1
#
_entry.id   AF-A0A7S0NB43-F1
#
_cell.length_a   1.000
_cell.length_b   1.000
_cell.length_c   1.000
_cell.angle_alpha   90.00
_cell.angle_beta   90.00
_cell.angle_gamma   90.00
#
_symmetry.space_group_name_H-M   'P 1'
#
loop_
_entity.id
_entity.type
_entity.pdbx_description
1 polymer ?
#
loop_
_entity_poly.entity_id
_entity_poly.type
_entity_poly.pdbx_seq_one_letter_code
_entity_poly.pdbx_strand_id
1 'polypeptide(L)'
;GTGGEPPRSADTVLGAVIDGQHRLGAAHLLQQRGKLTPTLQEILVEVYPPMAEKQIGELFTEINRAEPVALVDFPEGVEGSASKSDNAVLTAAAEQLRELHPDMFKSSAKCRAPHVNIDMLRNELHAADVLGQHKLHSADALLAWLDAHNEALAARDDAAWVAASGSRVASGDALKKALGKARDKHMFLGMTWAWLHEAPIKPKG
;
A
#
# COMPACT_ATOMS: atom_id res chain seq x y z
N GLY A 1 -41.02 -7.49 -52.30
CA GLY A 1 -39.78 -7.11 -51.61
C GLY A 1 -40.06 -7.05 -50.13
N THR A 2 -39.46 -7.94 -49.35
CA THR A 2 -39.35 -7.84 -47.90
C THR A 2 -38.05 -8.56 -47.53
N GLY A 3 -36.96 -7.78 -47.48
CA GLY A 3 -35.69 -8.25 -46.96
C GLY A 3 -35.85 -8.50 -45.46
N GLY A 4 -35.73 -9.76 -45.06
CA GLY A 4 -35.58 -10.11 -43.65
C GLY A 4 -34.20 -9.67 -43.20
N GLU A 5 -34.14 -8.80 -42.20
CA GLU A 5 -32.90 -8.54 -41.47
C GLU A 5 -32.32 -9.87 -40.96
N PRO A 6 -31.00 -10.08 -41.07
CA PRO A 6 -30.37 -11.23 -40.42
C PRO A 6 -30.60 -11.14 -38.91
N PRO A 7 -30.80 -12.28 -38.22
CA PRO A 7 -30.97 -12.27 -36.78
C PRO A 7 -29.78 -11.57 -36.12
N ARG A 8 -30.06 -10.58 -35.27
CA ARG A 8 -29.04 -9.98 -34.40
C ARG A 8 -28.33 -11.12 -33.69
N SER A 9 -27.01 -11.19 -33.86
CA SER A 9 -26.17 -12.20 -33.22
C SER A 9 -26.54 -12.25 -31.75
N ALA A 10 -27.04 -13.40 -31.29
CA ALA A 10 -27.20 -13.65 -29.87
C ALA A 10 -25.85 -13.34 -29.22
N ASP A 11 -25.84 -12.42 -28.24
CA ASP A 11 -24.65 -12.09 -27.48
C ASP A 11 -24.02 -13.42 -27.05
N THR A 12 -22.85 -13.71 -27.62
CA THR A 12 -22.19 -14.99 -27.42
C THR A 12 -21.73 -15.01 -25.98
N VAL A 13 -22.44 -15.76 -25.15
CA VAL A 13 -22.14 -15.83 -23.72
C VAL A 13 -20.88 -16.69 -23.58
N LEU A 14 -19.75 -16.03 -23.27
CA LEU A 14 -18.44 -16.67 -23.16
C LEU A 14 -18.17 -17.02 -21.70
N GLY A 15 -17.77 -18.26 -21.43
CA GLY A 15 -17.04 -18.58 -20.21
C GLY A 15 -15.65 -17.95 -20.31
N ALA A 16 -15.27 -17.11 -19.33
CA ALA A 16 -14.02 -16.37 -19.35
C ALA A 16 -13.11 -16.78 -18.19
N VAL A 17 -11.82 -16.99 -18.50
CA VAL A 17 -10.75 -17.12 -17.51
C VAL A 17 -10.12 -15.74 -17.37
N ILE A 18 -10.38 -15.04 -16.27
CA ILE A 18 -10.07 -13.61 -16.14
C ILE A 18 -8.79 -13.38 -15.32
N ASP A 19 -8.47 -14.30 -14.40
CA ASP A 19 -7.19 -14.34 -13.71
C ASP A 19 -6.61 -15.77 -13.72
N GLY A 20 -5.32 -15.86 -13.96
CA GLY A 20 -4.60 -17.11 -14.21
C GLY A 20 -3.89 -17.16 -15.57
N GLN A 21 -4.14 -16.24 -16.51
CA GLN A 21 -3.52 -16.28 -17.86
C GLN A 21 -1.99 -16.10 -17.81
N HIS A 22 -1.49 -15.15 -17.00
CA HIS A 22 -0.06 -14.95 -16.79
C HIS A 22 0.57 -16.14 -16.03
N ARG A 23 -0.15 -16.70 -15.06
CA ARG A 23 0.30 -17.90 -14.31
C ARG A 23 0.33 -19.13 -15.20
N LEU A 24 -0.67 -19.32 -16.06
CA LEU A 24 -0.75 -20.36 -17.07
C LEU A 24 0.37 -20.22 -18.11
N GLY A 25 0.62 -18.99 -18.58
CA GLY A 25 1.73 -18.69 -19.48
C GLY A 25 3.10 -18.97 -18.84
N ALA A 26 3.30 -18.55 -17.58
CA ALA A 26 4.51 -18.83 -16.82
C ALA A 26 4.67 -20.34 -16.57
N ALA A 27 3.60 -21.04 -16.20
CA ALA A 27 3.61 -22.48 -16.00
C ALA A 27 3.90 -23.23 -17.30
N HIS A 28 3.35 -22.80 -18.43
CA HIS A 28 3.65 -23.36 -19.75
C HIS A 28 5.13 -23.18 -20.10
N LEU A 29 5.70 -21.99 -19.87
CA LEU A 29 7.14 -21.73 -20.08
C LEU A 29 8.02 -22.56 -19.13
N LEU A 30 7.62 -22.72 -17.88
CA LEU A 30 8.34 -23.53 -16.89
C LEU A 30 8.26 -25.03 -17.24
N GLN A 31 7.12 -25.50 -17.74
CA GLN A 31 6.93 -26.87 -18.20
C GLN A 31 7.81 -27.16 -19.41
N GLN A 32 7.82 -26.29 -20.42
CA GLN A 32 8.70 -26.40 -21.59
C GLN A 32 10.18 -26.46 -21.21
N ARG A 33 10.55 -25.83 -20.09
CA ARG A 33 11.93 -25.81 -19.57
C ARG A 33 12.23 -26.93 -18.57
N GLY A 34 11.28 -27.83 -18.29
CA GLY A 34 11.43 -28.90 -17.30
C GLY A 34 11.58 -28.40 -15.85
N LYS A 35 11.14 -27.17 -15.57
CA LYS A 35 11.28 -26.48 -14.26
C LYS A 35 9.96 -26.34 -13.50
N LEU A 36 8.87 -26.88 -14.03
CA LEU A 36 7.58 -26.88 -13.33
C LEU A 36 7.61 -27.97 -12.25
N THR A 37 7.69 -27.55 -10.99
CA THR A 37 7.64 -28.48 -9.85
C THR A 37 6.20 -28.96 -9.60
N PRO A 38 5.99 -30.11 -8.94
CA PRO A 38 4.65 -30.59 -8.57
C PRO A 38 3.82 -29.55 -7.80
N THR A 39 4.44 -28.78 -6.91
CA THR A 39 3.78 -27.68 -6.17
C THR A 39 3.31 -26.54 -7.07
N LEU A 40 3.96 -26.32 -8.23
CA LEU A 40 3.55 -25.33 -9.24
C LEU A 40 2.51 -25.89 -10.25
N GLN A 41 2.20 -27.19 -10.19
CA GLN A 41 1.13 -27.78 -11.02
C GLN A 41 -0.27 -27.47 -10.46
N GLU A 42 -0.36 -27.12 -9.18
CA GLU A 42 -1.60 -26.70 -8.53
C GLU A 42 -1.87 -25.21 -8.80
N ILE A 43 -2.29 -24.91 -10.03
CA ILE A 43 -2.70 -23.56 -10.40
C ILE A 43 -4.19 -23.41 -10.07
N LEU A 44 -4.50 -22.57 -9.10
CA LEU A 44 -5.88 -22.12 -8.88
C LEU A 44 -6.28 -21.22 -10.05
N VAL A 45 -7.30 -21.64 -10.80
CA VAL A 45 -7.91 -20.86 -11.87
C VAL A 45 -9.33 -20.52 -11.45
N GLU A 46 -9.65 -19.23 -11.40
CA GLU A 46 -11.02 -18.78 -11.18
C GLU A 46 -11.76 -18.72 -12.51
N VAL A 47 -12.83 -19.54 -12.60
CA VAL A 47 -13.72 -19.58 -13.75
C VAL A 47 -15.02 -18.89 -13.37
N TYR A 48 -15.34 -17.81 -14.06
CA TYR A 48 -16.55 -17.04 -13.83
C TYR A 48 -17.71 -17.61 -14.67
N PRO A 49 -18.97 -17.51 -14.19
CA PRO A 49 -20.14 -17.82 -15.00
C PRO A 49 -20.11 -17.07 -16.33
N PRO A 50 -20.81 -17.55 -17.37
CA PRO A 50 -20.83 -16.86 -18.65
C PRO A 50 -21.27 -15.39 -18.50
N MET A 51 -20.48 -14.45 -19.01
CA MET A 51 -20.71 -12.99 -18.89
C MET A 51 -20.69 -12.32 -20.28
N ALA A 52 -21.27 -11.13 -20.39
CA ALA A 52 -21.10 -10.31 -21.59
C ALA A 52 -19.67 -9.75 -21.68
N GLU A 53 -19.15 -9.55 -22.90
CA GLU A 53 -17.77 -9.07 -23.15
C GLU A 53 -17.41 -7.80 -22.38
N LYS A 54 -18.35 -6.85 -22.28
CA LYS A 54 -18.17 -5.63 -21.49
C LYS A 54 -17.89 -5.92 -20.01
N GLN A 55 -18.64 -6.85 -19.42
CA GLN A 55 -18.48 -7.22 -18.01
C GLN A 55 -17.16 -7.96 -17.77
N ILE A 56 -16.72 -8.78 -18.75
CA ILE A 56 -15.40 -9.42 -18.73
C ILE A 56 -14.30 -8.34 -18.69
N GLY A 57 -14.40 -7.32 -19.56
CA GLY A 57 -13.45 -6.21 -19.59
C GLY A 57 -13.42 -5.38 -18.30
N GLU A 58 -14.59 -5.14 -17.70
CA GLU A 58 -14.72 -4.46 -16.41
C GLU A 58 -14.06 -5.26 -15.28
N LEU A 59 -14.38 -6.55 -15.16
CA LEU A 59 -13.81 -7.44 -14.14
C LEU A 59 -12.31 -7.64 -14.33
N PHE A 60 -11.83 -7.79 -15.56
CA PHE A 60 -10.39 -7.82 -15.85
C PHE A 60 -9.69 -6.54 -15.38
N THR A 61 -10.30 -5.39 -15.66
CA THR A 61 -9.76 -4.10 -15.24
C THR A 61 -9.78 -3.96 -13.72
N GLU A 62 -10.83 -4.44 -13.05
CA GLU A 62 -10.96 -4.45 -11.59
C GLU A 62 -9.88 -5.31 -10.93
N ILE A 63 -9.71 -6.56 -11.38
CA ILE A 63 -8.67 -7.47 -10.86
C ILE A 63 -7.28 -6.86 -11.03
N ASN A 64 -6.97 -6.30 -12.20
CA ASN A 64 -5.67 -5.65 -12.43
C ASN A 64 -5.49 -4.32 -11.68
N ARG A 65 -6.58 -3.70 -11.22
CA ARG A 65 -6.55 -2.50 -10.37
C ARG A 65 -6.48 -2.83 -8.89
N ALA A 66 -6.85 -4.05 -8.48
CA ALA A 66 -6.80 -4.45 -7.09
C ALA A 66 -5.37 -4.30 -6.56
N GLU A 67 -5.21 -3.47 -5.53
CA GLU A 67 -3.94 -3.33 -4.85
C GLU A 67 -3.78 -4.53 -3.89
N PRO A 68 -2.55 -5.05 -3.69
CA PRO A 68 -2.31 -6.11 -2.72
C PRO A 68 -2.83 -5.69 -1.35
N VAL A 69 -3.56 -6.58 -0.67
CA VAL A 69 -3.98 -6.34 0.72
C VAL A 69 -2.71 -6.25 1.59
N ALA A 70 -2.63 -5.21 2.41
CA ALA A 70 -1.49 -5.00 3.29
C ALA A 70 -1.41 -6.12 4.34
N LEU A 71 -0.19 -6.54 4.70
CA LEU A 71 0.01 -7.63 5.67
C LEU A 71 -0.61 -7.31 7.04
N VAL A 72 -0.58 -6.04 7.44
CA VAL A 72 -1.22 -5.57 8.68
C VAL A 72 -2.72 -5.92 8.73
N ASP A 73 -3.39 -6.02 7.57
CA ASP A 73 -4.82 -6.29 7.44
C ASP A 73 -5.14 -7.76 7.16
N PHE A 74 -4.14 -8.64 7.12
CA PHE A 74 -4.38 -10.08 7.00
C PHE A 74 -5.02 -10.63 8.28
N PRO A 75 -5.79 -11.73 8.19
CA PRO A 75 -6.31 -12.42 9.37
C PRO A 75 -5.20 -12.80 10.35
N GLU A 76 -5.50 -12.67 11.63
CA GLU A 76 -4.61 -13.08 12.72
C GLU A 76 -4.23 -14.57 12.57
N GLY A 77 -2.94 -14.88 12.70
CA GLY A 77 -2.39 -16.23 12.54
C GLY A 77 -1.84 -16.54 11.15
N VAL A 78 -1.98 -15.61 10.18
CA VAL A 78 -1.22 -15.66 8.92
C VAL A 78 0.18 -15.10 9.16
N GLU A 79 1.21 -15.72 8.57
CA GLU A 79 2.58 -15.24 8.70
C GLU A 79 2.70 -13.78 8.24
N GLY A 80 3.28 -12.94 9.09
CA GLY A 80 3.44 -11.51 8.84
C GLY A 80 2.20 -10.66 9.16
N SER A 81 1.07 -11.24 9.57
CA SER A 81 -0.10 -10.44 9.98
C SER A 81 0.08 -9.81 11.37
N ALA A 82 -0.59 -8.68 11.58
CA ALA A 82 -0.68 -8.06 12.90
C ALA A 82 -1.66 -8.85 13.78
N SER A 83 -1.42 -8.88 15.09
CA SER A 83 -2.44 -9.32 16.03
C SER A 83 -3.64 -8.36 15.97
N LYS A 84 -4.84 -8.82 16.37
CA LYS A 84 -6.02 -7.93 16.39
C LYS A 84 -5.82 -6.71 17.29
N SER A 85 -5.10 -6.90 18.39
CA SER A 85 -4.77 -5.83 19.33
C SER A 85 -3.83 -4.81 18.69
N ASP A 86 -2.78 -5.27 18.02
CA ASP A 86 -1.81 -4.39 17.37
C ASP A 86 -2.43 -3.64 16.20
N ASN A 87 -3.25 -4.32 15.37
CA ASN A 87 -3.98 -3.67 14.29
C ASN A 87 -4.90 -2.56 14.83
N ALA A 88 -5.59 -2.79 15.96
CA ALA A 88 -6.43 -1.78 16.59
C ALA A 88 -5.62 -0.56 17.08
N VAL A 89 -4.44 -0.78 17.69
CA VAL A 89 -3.54 0.30 18.12
C VAL A 89 -3.03 1.10 16.92
N LEU A 90 -2.53 0.42 15.88
CA LEU A 90 -2.04 1.06 14.66
C LEU A 90 -3.12 1.89 13.97
N THR A 91 -4.33 1.33 13.86
CA THR A 91 -5.48 1.99 13.24
C THR A 91 -5.89 3.23 14.02
N ALA A 92 -6.04 3.11 15.34
CA ALA A 92 -6.45 4.21 16.20
C ALA A 92 -5.42 5.36 16.18
N ALA A 93 -4.13 5.06 16.28
CA ALA A 93 -3.09 6.10 16.25
C ALA A 93 -3.00 6.79 14.87
N ALA A 94 -3.11 6.02 13.78
CA ALA A 94 -3.08 6.58 12.42
C ALA A 94 -4.29 7.47 12.12
N GLU A 95 -5.47 7.10 12.64
CA GLU A 95 -6.69 7.92 12.55
C GLU A 95 -6.56 9.21 13.36
N GLN A 96 -6.11 9.14 14.61
CA GLN A 96 -5.86 10.34 15.42
C GLN A 96 -4.85 11.29 14.75
N LEU A 97 -3.77 10.76 14.19
CA LEU A 97 -2.79 11.57 13.47
C LEU A 97 -3.38 12.22 12.22
N ARG A 98 -4.28 11.52 11.51
CA ARG A 98 -5.02 12.07 10.36
C ARG A 98 -5.94 13.20 10.77
N GLU A 99 -6.65 13.06 11.90
CA GLU A 99 -7.51 14.10 12.45
C GLU A 99 -6.72 15.37 12.83
N LEU A 100 -5.49 15.21 13.33
CA LEU A 100 -4.60 16.33 13.64
C LEU A 100 -4.03 17.02 12.39
N HIS A 101 -3.79 16.28 11.30
CA HIS A 101 -3.19 16.82 10.07
C HIS A 101 -3.98 16.45 8.79
N PRO A 102 -5.28 16.79 8.67
CA PRO A 102 -6.15 16.27 7.62
C PRO A 102 -5.67 16.60 6.19
N ASP A 103 -5.08 17.79 6.00
CA ASP A 103 -4.55 18.24 4.71
C ASP A 103 -3.38 17.39 4.18
N MET A 104 -2.67 16.74 5.11
CA MET A 104 -1.45 15.97 4.84
C MET A 104 -1.76 14.50 4.51
N PHE A 105 -2.99 14.04 4.75
CA PHE A 105 -3.41 12.71 4.39
C PHE A 105 -4.14 12.69 3.04
N LYS A 106 -3.79 11.72 2.20
CA LYS A 106 -4.41 11.49 0.89
C LYS A 106 -4.90 10.05 0.79
N SER A 107 -6.01 9.87 0.09
CA SER A 107 -6.62 8.55 -0.13
C SER A 107 -5.75 7.62 -0.99
N SER A 108 -4.91 8.17 -1.87
CA SER A 108 -4.04 7.35 -2.73
C SER A 108 -2.77 6.90 -2.00
N ALA A 109 -2.49 5.60 -2.02
CA ALA A 109 -1.20 5.03 -1.57
C ALA A 109 0.01 5.57 -2.35
N LYS A 110 -0.20 6.04 -3.59
CA LYS A 110 0.83 6.64 -4.46
C LYS A 110 0.97 8.15 -4.27
N CYS A 111 0.49 8.70 -3.15
CA CYS A 111 0.59 10.12 -2.86
C CYS A 111 2.06 10.56 -2.80
N ARG A 112 2.34 11.75 -3.35
CA ARG A 112 3.69 12.32 -3.33
C ARG A 112 3.96 12.95 -1.97
N ALA A 113 5.20 12.83 -1.49
CA ALA A 113 5.68 13.54 -0.32
C ALA A 113 5.38 15.05 -0.42
N PRO A 114 5.05 15.71 0.71
CA PRO A 114 5.10 15.19 2.09
C PRO A 114 3.85 14.42 2.53
N HIS A 115 2.88 14.19 1.65
CA HIS A 115 1.63 13.56 2.05
C HIS A 115 1.82 12.09 2.44
N VAL A 116 0.91 11.63 3.29
CA VAL A 116 0.83 10.27 3.81
C VAL A 116 -0.50 9.65 3.39
N ASN A 117 -0.50 8.35 3.17
CA ASN A 117 -1.72 7.55 3.08
C ASN A 117 -1.84 6.73 4.37
N ILE A 118 -3.05 6.62 4.90
CA ILE A 118 -3.29 6.02 6.21
C ILE A 118 -2.94 4.52 6.23
N ASP A 119 -3.28 3.79 5.17
CA ASP A 119 -3.03 2.36 5.07
C ASP A 119 -1.54 2.09 4.89
N MET A 120 -0.86 2.91 4.07
CA MET A 120 0.60 2.89 3.96
C MET A 120 1.27 3.15 5.31
N LEU A 121 0.81 4.15 6.08
CA LEU A 121 1.38 4.42 7.40
C LEU A 121 1.25 3.20 8.33
N ARG A 122 0.05 2.61 8.41
CA ARG A 122 -0.20 1.40 9.22
C ARG A 122 0.71 0.25 8.80
N ASN A 123 0.83 0.04 7.49
CA ASN A 123 1.65 -1.04 6.93
C ASN A 123 3.14 -0.82 7.20
N GLU A 124 3.67 0.39 7.04
CA GLU A 124 5.09 0.70 7.30
C GLU A 124 5.42 0.58 8.80
N LEU A 125 4.53 1.03 9.68
CA LEU A 125 4.68 0.87 11.14
C LEU A 125 4.71 -0.60 11.57
N HIS A 126 3.83 -1.41 10.97
CA HIS A 126 3.79 -2.85 11.21
C HIS A 126 5.04 -3.55 10.66
N ALA A 127 5.43 -3.23 9.42
CA ALA A 127 6.60 -3.82 8.77
C ALA A 127 7.91 -3.51 9.52
N ALA A 128 7.99 -2.33 10.15
CA ALA A 128 9.12 -1.94 11.00
C ALA A 128 9.05 -2.50 12.43
N ASP A 129 8.00 -3.27 12.78
CA ASP A 129 7.76 -3.80 14.13
C ASP A 129 7.82 -2.72 15.22
N VAL A 130 7.24 -1.54 14.96
CA VAL A 130 7.34 -0.38 15.86
C VAL A 130 6.75 -0.66 17.24
N LEU A 131 5.58 -1.33 17.29
CA LEU A 131 4.93 -1.65 18.56
C LEU A 131 5.77 -2.61 19.41
N GLY A 132 6.33 -3.66 18.80
CA GLY A 132 7.18 -4.64 19.48
C GLY A 132 8.52 -4.06 19.91
N GLN A 133 9.23 -3.39 19.01
CA GLN A 133 10.56 -2.82 19.28
C GLN A 133 10.52 -1.73 20.36
N HIS A 134 9.49 -0.88 20.36
CA HIS A 134 9.38 0.25 21.28
C HIS A 134 8.45 -0.01 22.47
N LYS A 135 7.88 -1.22 22.59
CA LYS A 135 6.98 -1.63 23.68
C LYS A 135 5.79 -0.69 23.84
N LEU A 136 5.19 -0.33 22.71
CA LEU A 136 4.05 0.58 22.65
C LEU A 136 2.77 -0.25 22.70
N HIS A 137 1.96 -0.03 23.73
CA HIS A 137 0.77 -0.85 24.01
C HIS A 137 -0.55 -0.08 23.89
N SER A 138 -0.51 1.18 23.45
CA SER A 138 -1.70 2.02 23.28
C SER A 138 -1.55 2.97 22.10
N ALA A 139 -2.70 3.41 21.57
CA ALA A 139 -2.75 4.39 20.48
C ALA A 139 -2.08 5.71 20.89
N ASP A 140 -2.34 6.21 22.09
CA ASP A 140 -1.76 7.45 22.60
C ASP A 140 -0.22 7.37 22.73
N ALA A 141 0.30 6.22 23.18
CA ALA A 141 1.74 6.00 23.27
C ALA A 141 2.39 5.99 21.88
N LEU A 142 1.75 5.34 20.90
CA LEU A 142 2.20 5.35 19.52
C LEU A 142 2.10 6.75 18.90
N LEU A 143 1.03 7.49 19.16
CA LEU A 143 0.86 8.86 18.67
C LEU A 143 1.94 9.80 19.22
N ALA A 144 2.23 9.73 20.53
CA ALA A 144 3.30 10.51 21.14
C ALA A 144 4.68 10.14 20.56
N TRP A 145 4.89 8.87 20.24
CA TRP A 145 6.12 8.41 19.59
C TRP A 145 6.24 8.93 18.14
N LEU A 146 5.14 8.94 17.39
CA LEU A 146 5.07 9.52 16.04
C LEU A 146 5.34 11.02 16.07
N ASP A 147 4.77 11.73 17.04
CA ASP A 147 4.99 13.17 17.23
C ASP A 147 6.46 13.49 17.54
N ALA A 148 7.08 12.74 18.45
CA ALA A 148 8.51 12.89 18.75
C ALA A 148 9.39 12.72 17.50
N HIS A 149 9.07 11.76 16.63
CA HIS A 149 9.78 11.58 15.36
C HIS A 149 9.50 12.70 14.37
N ASN A 150 8.26 13.17 14.30
CA ASN A 150 7.91 14.33 13.49
C ASN A 150 8.72 15.57 13.90
N GLU A 151 8.87 15.82 15.20
CA GLU A 151 9.69 16.91 15.75
C GLU A 151 11.19 16.76 15.42
N ALA A 152 11.73 15.55 15.54
CA ALA A 152 13.12 15.29 15.18
C ALA A 152 13.38 15.51 13.68
N LEU A 153 12.41 15.15 12.82
CA LEU A 153 12.45 15.45 11.39
C LEU A 153 12.31 16.95 11.12
N ALA A 154 11.45 17.65 11.86
CA ALA A 154 11.26 19.09 11.76
C ALA A 154 12.54 19.88 12.10
N ALA A 155 13.37 19.35 13.01
CA ALA A 155 14.63 19.94 13.39
C ALA A 155 15.75 19.84 12.34
N ARG A 156 15.55 19.05 11.26
CA ARG A 156 16.54 18.92 10.18
C ARG A 156 16.54 20.16 9.29
N ASP A 157 17.74 20.68 9.00
CA ASP A 157 17.92 21.75 8.03
C ASP A 157 17.84 21.24 6.57
N ASP A 158 17.80 22.16 5.62
CA ASP A 158 17.72 21.82 4.18
C ASP A 158 18.92 20.97 3.73
N ALA A 159 20.12 21.21 4.27
CA ALA A 159 21.31 20.46 3.90
C ALA A 159 21.22 19.01 4.37
N ALA A 160 20.75 18.77 5.59
CA ALA A 160 20.47 17.45 6.14
C ALA A 160 19.40 16.72 5.32
N TRP A 161 18.35 17.41 4.86
CA TRP A 161 17.33 16.82 4.00
C TRP A 161 17.85 16.46 2.60
N VAL A 162 18.76 17.26 2.04
CA VAL A 162 19.41 16.97 0.75
C VAL A 162 20.38 15.80 0.89
N ALA A 163 21.10 15.70 2.01
CA ALA A 163 22.06 14.63 2.26
C ALA A 163 21.41 13.31 2.71
N ALA A 164 20.18 13.35 3.24
CA ALA A 164 19.48 12.18 3.75
C ALA A 164 19.20 11.13 2.65
N SER A 165 19.81 9.95 2.78
CA SER A 165 19.44 8.78 2.01
C SER A 165 18.01 8.35 2.37
N GLY A 166 17.16 8.11 1.37
CA GLY A 166 15.81 7.60 1.59
C GLY A 166 14.67 8.63 1.51
N SER A 167 14.97 9.89 1.16
CA SER A 167 13.93 10.84 0.78
C SER A 167 13.01 10.25 -0.31
N ARG A 168 11.70 10.38 -0.13
CA ARG A 168 10.69 10.01 -1.15
C ARG A 168 10.67 10.99 -2.33
N VAL A 169 11.53 12.01 -2.32
CA VAL A 169 11.63 13.05 -3.35
C VAL A 169 13.02 13.04 -3.97
N ALA A 170 13.08 12.66 -5.26
CA ALA A 170 14.34 12.49 -5.98
C ALA A 170 14.95 13.79 -6.54
N SER A 171 14.15 14.83 -6.82
CA SER A 171 14.64 16.08 -7.41
C SER A 171 14.71 17.22 -6.40
N GLY A 172 15.75 18.05 -6.48
CA GLY A 172 15.98 19.16 -5.55
C GLY A 172 14.84 20.18 -5.50
N ASP A 173 14.25 20.52 -6.64
CA ASP A 173 13.12 21.47 -6.70
C ASP A 173 11.83 20.88 -6.13
N ALA A 174 11.57 19.59 -6.38
CA ALA A 174 10.43 18.92 -5.75
C ALA A 174 10.64 18.80 -4.25
N LEU A 175 11.89 18.57 -3.80
CA LEU A 175 12.24 18.48 -2.38
C LEU A 175 11.97 19.81 -1.68
N LYS A 176 12.41 20.93 -2.24
CA LYS A 176 12.13 22.27 -1.69
C LYS A 176 10.62 22.53 -1.55
N LYS A 177 9.83 22.20 -2.56
CA LYS A 177 8.36 22.35 -2.52
C LYS A 177 7.72 21.43 -1.47
N ALA A 178 8.19 20.20 -1.36
CA ALA A 178 7.70 19.25 -0.38
C ALA A 178 8.04 19.69 1.05
N LEU A 179 9.27 20.15 1.29
CA LEU A 179 9.71 20.70 2.57
C LEU A 179 8.95 21.97 2.95
N GLY A 180 8.71 22.88 1.99
CA GLY A 180 7.87 24.05 2.23
C GLY A 180 6.49 23.66 2.78
N LYS A 181 5.81 22.71 2.11
CA LYS A 181 4.52 22.20 2.59
C LYS A 181 4.61 21.47 3.92
N ALA A 182 5.64 20.65 4.14
CA ALA A 182 5.86 19.95 5.40
C ALA A 182 6.03 20.92 6.57
N ARG A 183 6.76 22.03 6.35
CA ARG A 183 6.93 23.13 7.32
C ARG A 183 5.63 23.87 7.58
N ASP A 184 4.92 24.25 6.52
CA ASP A 184 3.65 24.99 6.63
C ASP A 184 2.58 24.21 7.42
N LYS A 185 2.61 22.88 7.32
CA LYS A 185 1.65 21.97 7.96
C LYS A 185 2.23 21.21 9.15
N HIS A 186 3.47 21.51 9.52
CA HIS A 186 4.25 20.87 10.58
C HIS A 186 4.18 19.34 10.58
N MET A 187 4.33 18.72 9.41
CA MET A 187 4.17 17.28 9.23
C MET A 187 5.19 16.74 8.22
N PHE A 188 6.19 16.03 8.74
CA PHE A 188 7.40 15.60 8.05
C PHE A 188 7.50 14.08 7.89
N LEU A 189 6.69 13.30 8.62
CA LEU A 189 6.73 11.82 8.58
C LEU A 189 6.58 11.26 7.16
N GLY A 190 5.86 11.95 6.28
CA GLY A 190 5.70 11.55 4.88
C GLY A 190 6.87 11.91 3.95
N MET A 191 7.93 12.55 4.44
CA MET A 191 9.10 12.90 3.62
C MET A 191 10.00 11.68 3.34
N THR A 192 10.08 10.76 4.28
CA THR A 192 10.90 9.54 4.21
C THR A 192 10.33 8.52 5.19
N TRP A 193 10.57 7.23 4.97
CA TRP A 193 10.28 6.18 5.95
C TRP A 193 11.51 5.75 6.76
N ALA A 194 12.69 6.30 6.44
CA ALA A 194 13.95 5.92 7.07
C ALA A 194 13.96 6.12 8.60
N TRP A 195 13.17 7.08 9.10
CA TRP A 195 13.04 7.37 10.53
C TRP A 195 12.45 6.22 11.33
N LEU A 196 11.74 5.27 10.70
CA LEU A 196 11.23 4.06 11.36
C LEU A 196 12.35 3.14 11.85
N HIS A 197 13.57 3.30 11.34
CA HIS A 197 14.74 2.50 11.68
C HIS A 197 15.86 3.31 12.33
N GLU A 198 15.61 4.59 12.62
CA GLU A 198 16.57 5.44 13.31
C GLU A 198 16.61 5.11 14.80
N ALA A 199 17.74 5.40 15.45
CA ALA A 199 17.88 5.15 16.87
C ALA A 199 16.84 5.95 17.68
N PRO A 200 16.33 5.39 18.81
CA PRO A 200 15.29 6.03 19.59
C PRO A 200 15.68 7.44 20.03
N ILE A 201 14.78 8.39 19.80
CA ILE A 201 14.93 9.78 20.20
C ILE A 201 14.86 9.83 21.73
N LYS A 202 15.97 10.20 22.37
CA LYS A 202 15.98 10.43 23.82
C LYS A 202 15.10 11.64 24.13
N PRO A 203 14.15 11.56 25.08
CA PRO A 203 13.39 12.72 25.49
C PRO A 203 14.35 13.80 26.00
N LYS A 204 14.11 15.06 25.60
CA LYS A 204 14.76 16.21 26.24
C LYS A 204 14.27 16.23 27.69
N GLY A 205 15.19 16.03 28.63
CA GLY A 205 14.92 16.17 30.06
C GLY A 205 14.66 17.61 30.47
#